data_AF-A0A968T8F9-F1
#
_entry.id   AF-A0A968T8F9-F1
#
_cell.length_a   1.000
_cell.length_b   1.000
_cell.length_c   1.000
_cell.angle_alpha   90.00
_cell.angle_beta   90.00
_cell.angle_gamma   90.00
#
_symmetry.space_group_name_H-M   'P 1'
#
loop_
_entity.id
_entity.type
_entity.pdbx_description
1 polymer ?
#
loop_
_entity_poly.entity_id
_entity_poly.type
_entity_poly.pdbx_seq_one_letter_code
_entity_poly.pdbx_strand_id
1 'polypeptide(L)'
;MATHPGFRVGFDIGGTFTDFVLWDMQTDALHTYKTLTTPDDPTRAVIEGLDTLLEQVNANYSDLALAIHGTTLITNALIERKGARTALITTRGHRDVLEMAREMRYDIYDLLLVNPEPLVPRPLRLEVSARMDGQGREVRPVDEAELHELAALLDANPVEAWRSACCTRIATRRTSSRSRPSCALAAPRWCCRSP
;
A
#
# COMPACT_ATOMS: atom_id res chain seq x y z
N MET A 1 -5.51 17.27 -39.75
CA MET A 1 -4.90 15.94 -39.47
C MET A 1 -4.84 15.81 -37.97
N ALA A 2 -5.60 14.90 -37.37
CA ALA A 2 -5.58 14.70 -35.92
C ALA A 2 -4.31 13.91 -35.58
N THR A 3 -3.32 14.56 -34.98
CA THR A 3 -2.14 13.92 -34.41
C THR A 3 -2.61 13.05 -33.25
N HIS A 4 -2.73 11.75 -33.48
CA HIS A 4 -2.93 10.84 -32.35
C HIS A 4 -1.67 10.88 -31.50
N PRO A 5 -1.78 11.09 -30.18
CA PRO A 5 -0.64 11.06 -29.27
C PRO A 5 0.06 9.72 -29.47
N GLY A 6 1.28 9.81 -29.99
CA GLY A 6 2.01 8.68 -30.56
C GLY A 6 2.95 8.01 -29.57
N PHE A 7 3.16 8.60 -28.40
CA PHE A 7 4.16 8.10 -27.47
C PHE A 7 3.55 7.37 -26.29
N ARG A 8 4.18 6.27 -25.87
CA ARG A 8 3.86 5.55 -24.64
C ARG A 8 5.12 5.44 -23.81
N VAL A 9 5.04 5.79 -22.53
CA VAL A 9 6.19 5.72 -21.63
C VAL A 9 5.94 4.73 -20.51
N GLY A 10 6.94 3.91 -20.22
CA GLY A 10 7.05 3.14 -18.99
C GLY A 10 8.23 3.67 -18.19
N PHE A 11 8.08 3.79 -16.87
CA PHE A 11 9.19 4.09 -15.98
C PHE A 11 9.13 3.22 -14.73
N ASP A 12 10.29 2.69 -14.33
CA ASP A 12 10.45 1.88 -13.13
C ASP A 12 11.35 2.60 -12.12
N ILE A 13 10.79 2.96 -10.98
CA ILE A 13 11.52 3.60 -9.89
C ILE A 13 12.17 2.52 -9.02
N GLY A 14 13.47 2.35 -9.19
CA GLY A 14 14.33 1.53 -8.36
C GLY A 14 14.83 2.25 -7.10
N GLY A 15 15.55 1.52 -6.24
CA GLY A 15 16.21 2.12 -5.07
C GLY A 15 17.40 3.02 -5.43
N THR A 16 18.14 2.68 -6.48
CA THR A 16 19.33 3.45 -6.92
C THR A 16 19.08 4.21 -8.21
N PHE A 17 18.36 3.61 -9.16
CA PHE A 17 18.12 4.17 -10.48
C PHE A 17 16.64 4.16 -10.82
N THR A 18 16.22 5.15 -11.59
CA THR A 18 14.93 5.18 -12.26
C THR A 18 15.16 4.96 -13.75
N ASP A 19 14.55 3.91 -14.27
CA ASP A 19 14.69 3.46 -15.66
C ASP A 19 13.45 3.87 -16.46
N PHE A 20 13.64 4.37 -17.68
CA PHE A 20 12.58 4.83 -18.57
C PHE A 20 12.66 4.13 -19.92
N VAL A 21 11.50 3.85 -20.50
CA VAL A 21 11.33 3.35 -21.86
C VAL A 21 10.19 4.12 -22.52
N LEU A 22 10.48 4.85 -23.59
CA LEU A 22 9.51 5.54 -24.44
C LEU A 22 9.40 4.80 -25.77
N TRP A 23 8.18 4.45 -26.15
CA TRP A 23 7.85 3.84 -27.43
C TRP A 23 7.11 4.85 -28.31
N ASP A 24 7.71 5.16 -29.45
CA ASP A 24 7.08 5.90 -30.53
C ASP A 24 6.23 4.95 -31.39
N MET A 25 4.92 5.05 -31.27
CA MET A 25 3.95 4.23 -32.01
C MET A 25 3.91 4.55 -33.51
N GLN A 26 4.47 5.68 -33.96
CA GLN A 26 4.48 6.07 -35.37
C GLN A 26 5.68 5.51 -36.11
N THR A 27 6.85 5.56 -35.47
CA THR A 27 8.12 5.10 -36.05
C THR A 27 8.53 3.70 -35.60
N ASP A 28 7.84 3.15 -34.60
CA ASP A 28 8.18 1.92 -33.87
C ASP A 28 9.54 1.99 -33.16
N ALA A 29 10.05 3.21 -32.92
CA ALA A 29 11.32 3.42 -32.22
C ALA A 29 11.16 3.31 -30.69
N LEU A 30 12.20 2.76 -30.05
CA LEU A 30 12.33 2.72 -28.60
C LEU A 30 13.46 3.64 -28.14
N HIS A 31 13.15 4.50 -27.18
CA HIS A 31 14.10 5.38 -26.53
C HIS A 31 14.19 5.00 -25.06
N THR A 32 15.40 4.94 -24.53
CA THR A 32 15.62 4.59 -23.12
C THR A 32 16.41 5.68 -22.43
N TYR A 33 16.11 5.87 -21.16
CA TYR A 33 16.84 6.79 -20.31
C TYR A 33 16.96 6.20 -18.91
N LYS A 34 18.05 6.53 -18.22
CA LYS A 34 18.33 6.06 -16.87
C LYS A 34 18.92 7.20 -16.08
N THR A 35 18.33 7.48 -14.93
CA THR A 35 18.82 8.48 -14.00
C THR A 35 18.91 7.91 -12.60
N LEU A 36 19.63 8.61 -11.71
CA LEU A 36 19.65 8.26 -10.29
C LEU A 36 18.26 8.50 -9.69
N THR A 37 17.78 7.55 -8.89
CA THR A 37 16.59 7.76 -8.08
C THR A 37 16.89 8.85 -7.06
N THR A 38 15.92 9.74 -6.85
CA THR A 38 15.91 10.69 -5.75
C THR A 38 15.18 10.05 -4.56
N PRO A 39 15.86 9.53 -3.52
CA PRO A 39 15.19 8.71 -2.51
C PRO A 39 14.25 9.50 -1.59
N ASP A 40 14.53 10.78 -1.38
CA ASP A 40 13.73 11.73 -0.59
C ASP A 40 12.43 12.13 -1.30
N ASP A 41 12.48 12.26 -2.63
CA ASP A 41 11.33 12.56 -3.48
C ASP A 41 11.51 11.89 -4.87
N PRO A 42 11.05 10.65 -5.02
CA PRO A 42 11.19 9.92 -6.29
C PRO A 42 10.46 10.59 -7.46
N THR A 43 9.47 11.45 -7.19
CA THR A 43 8.73 12.19 -8.20
C THR A 43 9.66 13.10 -8.99
N ARG A 44 10.64 13.72 -8.32
CA ARG A 44 11.61 14.62 -8.96
C ARG A 44 12.41 13.91 -10.05
N ALA A 45 12.94 12.73 -9.76
CA ALA A 45 13.68 11.92 -10.73
C ALA A 45 12.80 11.49 -11.93
N VAL A 46 11.51 11.23 -11.70
CA VAL A 46 10.55 10.91 -12.77
C VAL A 46 10.33 12.09 -13.69
N ILE A 47 10.06 13.28 -13.14
CA ILE A 47 9.78 14.48 -13.95
C ILE A 47 11.02 14.89 -14.75
N GLU A 48 12.19 14.99 -14.10
CA GLU A 48 13.45 15.35 -14.77
C GLU A 48 13.82 14.35 -15.88
N GLY A 49 13.58 13.06 -15.63
CA GLY A 49 13.83 12.01 -16.63
C GLY A 49 12.84 12.04 -17.79
N LEU A 50 11.57 12.35 -17.55
CA LEU A 50 10.59 12.55 -18.61
C LEU A 50 10.90 13.78 -19.45
N ASP A 51 11.27 14.90 -18.83
CA ASP A 51 11.68 16.13 -19.52
C ASP A 51 12.86 15.82 -20.46
N THR A 52 13.90 15.17 -19.94
CA THR A 52 15.08 14.78 -20.74
C THR A 52 14.72 13.88 -21.92
N LEU A 53 13.85 12.89 -21.71
CA LEU A 53 13.47 11.92 -22.73
C LEU A 53 12.58 12.53 -23.82
N LEU A 54 11.66 13.42 -23.45
CA LEU A 54 10.79 14.15 -24.37
C LEU A 54 11.58 15.17 -25.21
N GLU A 55 12.56 15.85 -24.62
CA GLU A 55 13.48 16.74 -25.34
C GLU A 55 14.27 15.99 -26.43
N GLN A 56 14.74 14.77 -26.14
CA GLN A 56 15.48 13.94 -27.10
C GLN A 56 14.68 13.57 -28.35
N VAL A 57 13.36 13.42 -28.22
CA VAL A 57 12.47 13.07 -29.33
C VAL A 57 11.67 14.26 -29.85
N ASN A 58 11.95 15.47 -29.35
CA ASN A 58 11.25 16.71 -29.69
C ASN A 58 9.71 16.58 -29.54
N ALA A 59 9.27 15.97 -28.43
CA ALA A 59 7.86 15.77 -28.08
C ALA A 59 7.50 16.54 -26.81
N ASN A 60 6.20 16.68 -26.55
CA ASN A 60 5.67 17.29 -25.34
C ASN A 60 4.87 16.27 -24.51
N TYR A 61 4.59 16.59 -23.24
CA TYR A 61 3.72 15.77 -22.39
C TYR A 61 2.33 15.52 -23.01
N SER A 62 1.80 16.46 -23.79
CA SER A 62 0.52 16.31 -24.50
C SER A 62 0.52 15.21 -25.56
N ASP A 63 1.71 14.77 -26.00
CA ASP A 63 1.89 13.75 -27.03
C ASP A 63 1.98 12.33 -26.43
N LEU A 64 2.05 12.22 -25.10
CA LEU A 64 2.00 10.96 -24.36
C LEU A 64 0.56 10.45 -24.28
N ALA A 65 0.30 9.29 -24.89
CA ALA A 65 -0.98 8.61 -24.81
C ALA A 65 -1.14 7.73 -23.56
N LEU A 66 -0.02 7.26 -23.00
CA LEU A 66 0.01 6.35 -21.86
C LEU A 66 1.31 6.51 -21.07
N ALA A 67 1.18 6.55 -19.75
CA ALA A 67 2.30 6.44 -18.82
C ALA A 67 2.06 5.24 -17.90
N ILE A 68 3.02 4.31 -17.84
CA ILE A 68 3.01 3.15 -16.95
C ILE A 68 4.08 3.36 -15.88
N HIS A 69 3.64 3.40 -14.63
CA HIS A 69 4.53 3.52 -13.49
C HIS A 69 4.76 2.15 -12.83
N GLY A 70 6.01 1.73 -12.79
CA GLY A 70 6.53 0.66 -11.95
C GLY A 70 7.36 1.25 -10.80
N THR A 71 7.33 0.58 -9.66
CA THR A 71 8.28 0.88 -8.58
C THR A 71 8.61 -0.35 -7.77
N THR A 72 9.87 -0.46 -7.37
CA THR A 72 10.35 -1.47 -6.42
C THR A 72 10.53 -0.91 -5.00
N LEU A 73 10.28 0.40 -4.79
CA LEU A 73 10.42 1.05 -3.50
C LEU A 73 9.53 0.41 -2.42
N ILE A 74 8.31 0.01 -2.77
CA ILE A 74 7.37 -0.64 -1.85
C ILE A 74 7.91 -1.99 -1.36
N THR A 75 8.43 -2.80 -2.27
CA THR A 75 8.98 -4.12 -1.94
C THR A 75 10.22 -3.98 -1.07
N ASN A 76 11.10 -3.03 -1.39
CA ASN A 76 12.30 -2.76 -0.59
C ASN A 76 11.94 -2.24 0.80
N ALA A 77 10.99 -1.30 0.90
CA ALA A 77 10.46 -0.81 2.17
C ALA A 77 9.92 -1.95 3.05
N LEU A 78 9.22 -2.93 2.45
CA LEU A 78 8.72 -4.10 3.16
C LEU A 78 9.85 -5.02 3.66
N ILE A 79 10.84 -5.32 2.81
CA ILE A 79 11.99 -6.18 3.15
C ILE A 79 12.83 -5.54 4.24
N GLU A 80 13.11 -4.24 4.11
CA GLU A 80 13.93 -3.47 5.05
C GLU A 80 13.16 -3.03 6.31
N ARG A 81 11.86 -3.35 6.39
CA ARG A 81 10.93 -2.88 7.44
C ARG A 81 10.94 -1.36 7.62
N LYS A 82 11.19 -0.62 6.54
CA LYS A 82 11.12 0.83 6.50
C LYS A 82 9.69 1.23 6.16
N GLY A 83 8.89 1.49 7.18
CA GLY A 83 7.51 1.90 7.02
C GLY A 83 6.94 2.46 8.32
N ALA A 84 5.74 3.00 8.23
CA ALA A 84 5.07 3.61 9.35
C ALA A 84 4.86 2.62 10.50
N ARG A 85 5.20 3.03 11.74
CA ARG A 85 4.91 2.20 12.91
C ARG A 85 3.40 2.00 13.02
N THR A 86 2.95 0.77 12.79
CA THR A 86 1.53 0.48 12.59
C THR A 86 0.95 -0.34 13.74
N ALA A 87 -0.27 0.00 14.19
CA ALA A 87 -1.07 -0.85 15.08
C ALA A 87 -2.13 -1.66 14.31
N LEU A 88 -2.39 -2.89 14.77
CA LEU A 88 -3.44 -3.76 14.26
C LEU A 88 -4.55 -3.88 15.31
N ILE A 89 -5.77 -3.51 14.94
CA ILE A 89 -6.96 -3.67 15.80
C ILE A 89 -7.78 -4.84 15.25
N THR A 90 -8.01 -5.86 16.07
CA THR A 90 -8.77 -7.07 15.70
C THR A 90 -10.00 -7.25 16.57
N THR A 91 -10.92 -8.12 16.15
CA THR A 91 -11.96 -8.62 17.04
C THR A 91 -11.32 -9.41 18.19
N ARG A 92 -11.80 -9.21 19.42
CA ARG A 92 -11.39 -9.99 20.60
C ARG A 92 -11.33 -11.50 20.31
N GLY A 93 -10.22 -12.13 20.69
CA GLY A 93 -9.88 -13.52 20.38
C GLY A 93 -9.08 -13.71 19.08
N HIS A 94 -8.77 -12.64 18.33
CA HIS A 94 -8.04 -12.71 17.05
C HIS A 94 -6.73 -11.91 17.05
N ARG A 95 -6.24 -11.49 18.21
CA ARG A 95 -4.97 -10.76 18.37
C ARG A 95 -3.80 -11.38 17.62
N ASP A 96 -3.71 -12.70 17.64
CA ASP A 96 -2.57 -13.47 17.15
C ASP A 96 -2.74 -13.96 15.70
N VAL A 97 -3.71 -13.40 14.95
CA VAL A 97 -3.98 -13.77 13.55
C VAL A 97 -2.74 -13.64 12.64
N LEU A 98 -1.84 -12.69 12.94
CA LEU A 98 -0.60 -12.53 12.18
C LEU A 98 0.44 -13.63 12.47
N GLU A 99 0.48 -14.19 13.68
CA GLU A 99 1.36 -15.32 14.01
C GLU A 99 0.82 -16.63 13.44
N MET A 100 -0.50 -16.82 13.54
CA MET A 100 -1.17 -17.99 12.98
C MET A 100 -1.04 -18.05 11.46
N ALA A 101 -1.00 -16.87 10.82
CA ALA A 101 -0.89 -16.72 9.38
C ALA A 101 -1.95 -17.57 8.64
N ARG A 102 -1.58 -18.18 7.51
CA ARG A 102 -2.45 -19.07 6.72
C ARG A 102 -1.85 -20.45 6.54
N GLU A 103 -0.99 -20.88 7.46
CA GLU A 103 -0.27 -22.16 7.40
C GLU A 103 0.52 -22.38 6.09
N MET A 104 0.81 -21.32 5.33
CA MET A 104 1.61 -21.43 4.11
C MET A 104 3.08 -21.55 4.47
N ARG A 105 3.68 -22.69 4.14
CA ARG A 105 5.12 -22.95 4.25
C ARG A 105 5.78 -22.75 2.91
N TYR A 106 6.83 -21.93 2.86
CA TYR A 106 7.59 -21.73 1.62
C TYR A 106 8.58 -22.88 1.36
N ASP A 107 9.04 -23.55 2.42
CA ASP A 107 9.71 -24.85 2.33
C ASP A 107 8.87 -25.89 3.08
N ILE A 108 8.30 -26.83 2.34
CA ILE A 108 7.39 -27.84 2.89
C ILE A 108 8.14 -29.00 3.58
N TYR A 109 9.45 -29.14 3.34
CA TYR A 109 10.25 -30.25 3.86
C TYR A 109 11.08 -29.86 5.09
N ASP A 110 11.28 -28.57 5.32
CA ASP A 110 11.90 -28.08 6.55
C ASP A 110 10.91 -28.11 7.73
N LEU A 111 11.09 -29.05 8.65
CA LEU A 111 10.29 -29.17 9.87
C LEU A 111 10.65 -28.10 10.93
N LEU A 112 11.82 -27.48 10.82
CA LEU A 112 12.33 -26.46 11.74
C LEU A 112 12.18 -25.04 11.18
N LEU A 113 11.37 -24.89 10.13
CA LEU A 113 11.12 -23.62 9.45
C LEU A 113 10.74 -22.52 10.45
N VAL A 114 11.53 -21.45 10.46
CA VAL A 114 11.25 -20.25 11.25
C VAL A 114 10.49 -19.27 10.37
N ASN A 115 9.26 -18.94 10.76
CA ASN A 115 8.48 -17.93 10.06
C ASN A 115 9.10 -16.53 10.27
N PRO A 116 9.01 -15.64 9.26
CA PRO A 116 9.41 -14.26 9.44
C PRO A 116 8.56 -13.59 10.51
N GLU A 117 9.17 -12.72 11.32
CA GLU A 117 8.43 -11.96 12.33
C GLU A 117 7.30 -11.15 11.67
N PRO A 118 6.11 -11.05 12.28
CA PRO A 118 5.05 -10.24 11.68
C PRO A 118 5.40 -8.76 11.57
N LEU A 119 4.75 -8.06 10.63
CA LEU A 119 4.95 -6.62 10.40
C LEU A 119 4.51 -5.76 11.60
N VAL A 120 3.46 -6.20 12.31
CA VAL A 120 2.99 -5.52 13.53
C VAL A 120 3.42 -6.34 14.73
N PRO A 121 4.24 -5.81 15.65
CA PRO A 121 4.66 -6.53 16.85
C PRO A 121 3.48 -6.71 17.81
N ARG A 122 3.51 -7.79 18.61
CA ARG A 122 2.39 -8.19 19.50
C ARG A 122 1.88 -7.09 20.45
N PRO A 123 2.72 -6.19 21.04
CA PRO A 123 2.24 -5.08 21.86
C PRO A 123 1.36 -4.07 21.10
N LEU A 124 1.51 -3.96 19.77
CA LEU A 124 0.72 -3.09 18.91
C LEU A 124 -0.47 -3.81 18.26
N ARG A 125 -0.76 -5.05 18.68
CA ARG A 125 -1.95 -5.80 18.29
C ARG A 125 -2.98 -5.66 19.39
N LEU A 126 -4.00 -4.87 19.11
CA LEU A 126 -5.06 -4.52 20.02
C LEU A 126 -6.35 -5.25 19.64
N GLU A 127 -7.27 -5.35 20.59
CA GLU A 127 -8.52 -6.06 20.42
C GLU A 127 -9.69 -5.17 20.80
N VAL A 128 -10.81 -5.33 20.09
CA VAL A 128 -12.09 -4.72 20.41
C VAL A 128 -13.19 -5.77 20.40
N SER A 129 -14.11 -5.65 21.36
CA SER A 129 -15.32 -6.43 21.45
C SER A 129 -16.29 -6.02 20.34
N ALA A 130 -16.26 -6.73 19.22
CA ALA A 130 -17.18 -6.50 18.09
C ALA A 130 -17.34 -7.79 17.29
N ARG A 131 -18.53 -8.06 16.74
CA ARG A 131 -18.76 -9.24 15.89
C ARG A 131 -19.66 -8.88 14.72
N MET A 132 -19.22 -9.22 13.52
CA MET A 132 -20.05 -9.26 12.31
C MET A 132 -20.22 -10.72 11.85
N ASP A 133 -21.26 -11.02 11.07
CA ASP A 133 -21.43 -12.31 10.39
C ASP A 133 -20.74 -12.33 9.00
N GLY A 134 -20.73 -13.48 8.33
CA GLY A 134 -20.14 -13.62 7.00
C GLY A 134 -20.86 -12.84 5.89
N GLN A 135 -22.05 -12.29 6.15
CA GLN A 135 -22.78 -11.38 5.27
C GLN A 135 -22.50 -9.91 5.60
N GLY A 136 -21.60 -9.64 6.55
CA GLY A 136 -21.26 -8.29 7.01
C GLY A 136 -22.34 -7.64 7.89
N ARG A 137 -23.29 -8.42 8.42
CA ARG A 137 -24.30 -7.92 9.37
C ARG A 137 -23.71 -7.91 10.77
N GLU A 138 -24.07 -6.89 11.54
CA GLU A 138 -23.65 -6.79 12.94
C GLU A 138 -24.34 -7.86 13.79
N VAL A 139 -23.54 -8.67 14.49
CA VAL A 139 -23.99 -9.66 15.48
C VAL A 139 -23.80 -9.12 16.89
N ARG A 140 -22.70 -8.37 17.10
CA ARG A 140 -22.43 -7.63 18.33
C ARG A 140 -21.85 -6.27 17.94
N PRO A 141 -22.44 -5.16 18.39
CA PRO A 141 -21.91 -3.83 18.14
C PRO A 141 -20.52 -3.67 18.74
N VAL A 142 -19.76 -2.75 18.15
CA VAL A 142 -18.49 -2.31 18.70
C VAL A 142 -18.75 -1.56 19.99
N ASP A 143 -17.99 -1.88 21.03
CA ASP A 143 -18.03 -1.11 22.27
C ASP A 143 -17.33 0.24 22.09
N GLU A 144 -18.10 1.33 22.14
CA GLU A 144 -17.57 2.69 21.98
C GLU A 144 -16.63 3.09 23.13
N ALA A 145 -16.82 2.57 24.34
CA ALA A 145 -15.91 2.85 25.45
C ALA A 145 -14.53 2.21 25.20
N GLU A 146 -14.51 0.95 24.73
CA GLU A 146 -13.27 0.28 24.33
C GLU A 146 -12.55 1.04 23.19
N LEU A 147 -13.29 1.63 22.25
CA LEU A 147 -12.67 2.45 21.19
C LEU A 147 -11.95 3.69 21.74
N HIS A 148 -12.53 4.37 22.75
CA HIS A 148 -11.89 5.52 23.38
C HIS A 148 -10.62 5.13 24.14
N GLU A 149 -10.64 4.00 24.84
CA GLU A 149 -9.45 3.45 25.52
C GLU A 149 -8.36 3.09 24.52
N LEU A 150 -8.72 2.47 23.40
CA LEU A 150 -7.79 2.15 22.32
C LEU A 150 -7.17 3.41 21.71
N ALA A 151 -7.97 4.46 21.47
CA ALA A 151 -7.46 5.73 20.99
C ALA A 151 -6.41 6.32 21.95
N ALA A 152 -6.70 6.33 23.26
CA ALA A 152 -5.75 6.81 24.26
C ALA A 152 -4.46 5.99 24.31
N LEU A 153 -4.53 4.66 24.13
CA LEU A 153 -3.36 3.79 24.04
C LEU A 153 -2.51 4.07 22.79
N LEU A 154 -3.14 4.38 21.65
CA LEU A 154 -2.46 4.76 20.41
C LEU A 154 -1.86 6.17 20.51
N ASP A 155 -2.45 7.09 21.26
CA ASP A 155 -1.85 8.40 21.50
C ASP A 155 -0.62 8.30 22.42
N ALA A 156 -0.66 7.41 23.42
CA ALA A 156 0.45 7.16 24.33
C ALA A 156 1.63 6.39 23.70
N ASN A 157 1.39 5.67 22.61
CA ASN A 157 2.41 4.93 21.87
C ASN A 157 2.52 5.53 20.47
N PRO A 158 3.59 6.26 20.11
CA PRO A 158 3.66 6.94 18.82
C PRO A 158 3.62 5.90 17.68
N VAL A 159 2.41 5.68 17.17
CA VAL A 159 2.08 4.92 15.98
C VAL A 159 1.77 5.93 14.89
N GLU A 160 2.34 5.71 13.73
CA GLU A 160 2.15 6.59 12.57
C GLU A 160 0.95 6.14 11.73
N ALA A 161 0.50 4.89 11.93
CA ALA A 161 -0.68 4.34 11.27
C ALA A 161 -1.39 3.30 12.15
N TRP A 162 -2.67 3.07 11.88
CA TRP A 162 -3.40 1.94 12.46
C TRP A 162 -4.39 1.35 11.45
N ARG A 163 -4.70 0.06 11.61
CA ARG A 163 -5.65 -0.65 10.75
C ARG A 163 -6.58 -1.52 11.58
N SER A 164 -7.89 -1.40 11.36
CA SER A 164 -8.88 -2.31 11.93
C SER A 164 -9.22 -3.46 10.98
N ALA A 165 -9.28 -4.67 11.53
CA ALA A 165 -9.71 -5.89 10.86
C ALA A 165 -10.77 -6.58 11.74
N CYS A 166 -12.04 -6.46 11.35
CA CYS A 166 -13.11 -7.22 11.99
C CYS A 166 -13.21 -8.60 11.32
N CYS A 167 -13.05 -9.65 12.12
CA CYS A 167 -13.01 -11.03 11.65
C CYS A 167 -14.40 -11.52 11.24
N THR A 168 -14.80 -11.14 10.02
CA THR A 168 -15.80 -11.84 9.19
C THR A 168 -15.86 -11.36 7.74
N ARG A 169 -15.05 -10.38 7.32
CA ARG A 169 -14.77 -10.12 5.89
C ARG A 169 -13.60 -10.98 5.41
N ILE A 170 -13.82 -12.28 5.24
CA ILE A 170 -13.07 -13.02 4.21
C ILE A 170 -13.64 -12.53 2.88
N ALA A 171 -12.86 -11.76 2.13
CA ALA A 171 -13.25 -11.12 0.88
C ALA A 171 -13.83 -12.13 -0.12
N THR A 172 -15.16 -12.22 -0.21
CA THR A 172 -15.84 -12.75 -1.39
C THR A 172 -15.95 -11.61 -2.40
N ARG A 173 -15.43 -11.89 -3.61
CA ARG A 173 -15.42 -10.97 -4.75
C ARG A 173 -16.83 -10.46 -5.04
N ARG A 174 -16.94 -9.16 -5.34
CA ARG A 174 -18.15 -8.35 -5.62
C ARG A 174 -18.88 -7.83 -4.38
N THR A 175 -18.64 -6.58 -4.07
CA THR A 175 -19.74 -5.60 -3.95
C THR A 175 -19.18 -4.19 -4.19
N SER A 176 -19.66 -3.58 -5.25
CA SER A 176 -19.48 -2.17 -5.58
C SER A 176 -20.22 -1.28 -4.58
N SER A 177 -19.53 -0.22 -4.15
CA SER A 177 -20.04 1.03 -3.57
C SER A 177 -20.86 0.98 -2.26
N ARG A 178 -20.42 1.86 -1.34
CA ARG A 178 -21.24 2.66 -0.40
C ARG A 178 -21.73 2.08 0.94
N SER A 179 -20.99 1.18 1.57
CA SER A 179 -21.08 1.06 3.03
C SER A 179 -19.70 0.83 3.65
N ARG A 180 -19.12 1.91 4.20
CA ARG A 180 -18.06 1.78 5.20
C ARG A 180 -18.75 1.20 6.45
N PRO A 181 -18.33 0.04 6.99
CA PRO A 181 -18.90 -0.48 8.22
C PRO A 181 -18.65 0.54 9.35
N SER A 182 -19.54 0.56 10.35
CA SER A 182 -19.47 1.46 11.52
C SER A 182 -18.08 1.51 12.18
N CYS A 183 -17.34 0.38 12.20
CA CYS A 183 -15.94 0.31 12.64
C CYS A 183 -14.98 1.30 11.94
N ALA A 184 -15.24 1.68 10.68
CA ALA A 184 -14.42 2.62 9.92
C ALA A 184 -14.87 4.08 10.07
N LEU A 185 -16.05 4.32 10.68
CA LEU A 185 -16.62 5.65 10.91
C LEU A 185 -16.20 6.25 12.26
N ALA A 186 -15.70 5.42 13.19
CA ALA A 186 -15.17 5.86 14.48
C ALA A 186 -13.69 6.25 14.45
N ALA A 187 -13.17 6.70 13.29
CA ALA A 187 -11.85 7.34 13.24
C ALA A 187 -12.01 8.83 13.60
N PRO A 188 -11.40 9.32 14.69
CA PRO A 188 -11.35 10.75 14.95
C PRO A 188 -10.69 11.47 13.76
N ARG A 189 -11.09 12.72 13.50
CA ARG A 189 -10.57 13.61 12.41
C ARG A 189 -9.04 13.81 12.38
N TRP A 190 -8.30 13.18 13.28
CA TRP A 190 -6.84 13.22 13.40
C TRP A 190 -6.14 12.30 12.37
N CYS A 191 -6.87 11.37 11.74
CA CYS A 191 -6.35 10.32 10.85
C CYS A 191 -5.80 10.79 9.48
N CYS A 192 -5.84 12.10 9.18
CA CYS A 192 -5.42 12.65 7.87
C CYS A 192 -4.37 13.78 7.98
N ARG A 193 -3.53 13.81 9.02
CA ARG A 193 -2.32 14.65 8.97
C ARG A 193 -1.18 13.80 8.40
N SER A 194 -0.99 13.92 7.08
CA SER A 194 0.29 13.61 6.45
C SER A 194 1.38 14.53 7.04
N PRO A 195 2.66 14.10 7.11
CA PRO A 195 3.75 15.06 7.08
C PRO A 195 3.69 15.91 5.80
#